data_AF-A0A7W1DFC8-F1
#
_entry.id   AF-A0A7W1DFC8-F1
#
_cell.length_a   1.000
_cell.length_b   1.000
_cell.length_c   1.000
_cell.angle_alpha   90.00
_cell.angle_beta   90.00
_cell.angle_gamma   90.00
#
_symmetry.space_group_name_H-M   'P 1'
#
loop_
_entity.id
_entity.type
_entity.pdbx_description
1 polymer ?
#
loop_
_entity_poly.entity_id
_entity_poly.type
_entity_poly.pdbx_seq_one_letter_code
_entity_poly.pdbx_strand_id
1 'polypeptide(L)' 'MRLQIPRKSNSKRAREPWLEIHKSLVRKYIETTIGEISKLFPKKIHATNLNGFLLKIALFLFAFQIDKAFI' A
#
# COMPACT_ATOMS: atom_id res chain seq x y z
N MET A 1 -6.72 -0.28 16.87
CA MET A 1 -7.44 -0.16 15.59
C MET A 1 -7.58 -1.56 14.99
N ARG A 2 -8.80 -2.12 14.86
CA ARG A 2 -8.98 -3.48 14.30
C ARG A 2 -9.48 -3.37 12.86
N LEU A 3 -8.77 -4.00 11.93
CA LEU A 3 -9.21 -4.14 10.54
C LEU A 3 -10.40 -5.08 10.49
N GLN A 4 -11.56 -4.54 10.12
CA GLN A 4 -12.77 -5.32 9.94
C GLN A 4 -13.04 -5.52 8.46
N ILE A 5 -13.36 -6.76 8.10
CA ILE A 5 -13.62 -7.14 6.72
C ILE A 5 -14.98 -6.56 6.28
N PRO A 6 -15.06 -5.85 5.13
CA PRO A 6 -16.33 -5.41 4.58
C PRO A 6 -17.17 -6.64 4.20
N ARG A 7 -18.48 -6.55 4.43
CA ARG A 7 -19.39 -7.63 4.08
C ARG A 7 -19.61 -7.64 2.57
N LYS A 8 -19.97 -8.79 2.02
CA LYS A 8 -20.43 -8.89 0.62
C LYS A 8 -21.69 -8.02 0.45
N SER A 9 -21.85 -7.44 -0.72
CA SER A 9 -22.99 -6.58 -1.09
C SER A 9 -24.34 -7.28 -0.93
N ASN A 10 -24.39 -8.62 -1.00
CA ASN A 10 -25.60 -9.42 -0.85
C ASN A 10 -25.97 -9.79 0.61
N SER A 11 -25.23 -9.30 1.62
CA SER A 11 -25.48 -9.63 3.03
C SER A 11 -26.67 -8.84 3.58
N LYS A 12 -27.78 -9.52 3.93
CA LYS A 12 -29.00 -8.93 4.49
C LYS A 12 -28.98 -8.63 6.01
N ARG A 13 -27.88 -8.89 6.71
CA ARG A 13 -27.80 -8.71 8.17
C ARG A 13 -27.79 -7.22 8.51
N ALA A 14 -28.63 -6.82 9.47
CA ALA A 14 -28.65 -5.46 9.99
C ALA A 14 -27.27 -5.11 10.58
N ARG A 15 -26.83 -3.88 10.31
CA ARG A 15 -25.58 -3.36 10.81
C ARG A 15 -25.69 -1.88 11.04
N GLU A 16 -24.88 -1.45 11.98
CA GLU A 16 -24.77 -0.09 12.42
C GLU A 16 -24.02 0.77 11.38
N PRO A 17 -24.61 1.88 10.89
CA PRO A 17 -24.04 2.67 9.79
C PRO A 17 -22.63 3.21 10.08
N TRP A 18 -22.32 3.55 11.34
CA TRP A 18 -21.01 4.08 11.72
C TRP A 18 -19.88 3.06 11.52
N LEU A 19 -20.17 1.75 11.61
CA LEU A 19 -19.17 0.71 11.38
C LEU A 19 -18.76 0.67 9.91
N GLU A 20 -19.67 0.92 8.97
CA GLU A 20 -19.36 1.00 7.54
C GLU A 20 -18.48 2.21 7.23
N ILE A 21 -18.82 3.37 7.81
CA ILE A 21 -18.03 4.60 7.66
C ILE A 21 -16.61 4.38 8.22
N HIS A 22 -16.51 3.83 9.43
CA HIS A 22 -15.22 3.54 10.06
C HIS A 22 -14.36 2.64 9.17
N LYS A 23 -14.92 1.52 8.66
CA LYS A 23 -14.19 0.62 7.76
C LYS A 23 -13.73 1.28 6.47
N SER A 24 -14.58 2.12 5.87
CA SER A 24 -14.24 2.86 4.65
C SER A 24 -13.07 3.81 4.89
N LEU A 25 -13.09 4.56 6.01
CA LEU A 25 -12.00 5.46 6.39
C LEU A 25 -10.67 4.71 6.59
N VAL A 26 -10.70 3.60 7.34
CA VAL A 26 -9.50 2.78 7.58
C VAL A 26 -8.94 2.21 6.27
N ARG A 27 -9.81 1.70 5.40
CA ARG A 27 -9.40 1.15 4.11
C ARG A 27 -8.79 2.22 3.20
N LYS A 28 -9.44 3.39 3.11
CA LYS A 28 -8.96 4.52 2.31
C LYS A 28 -7.58 4.98 2.75
N TYR A 29 -7.36 5.05 4.07
CA TYR A 29 -6.04 5.37 4.62
C TYR A 29 -4.98 4.37 4.15
N ILE A 30 -5.23 3.07 4.33
CA ILE A 30 -4.29 2.02 3.93
C ILE A 30 -4.03 2.02 2.43
N GLU A 31 -5.07 2.09 1.60
CA GLU A 31 -4.95 2.11 0.14
C GLU A 31 -4.20 3.35 -0.35
N THR A 32 -4.40 4.50 0.30
CA THR A 32 -3.71 5.75 -0.02
C THR A 32 -2.23 5.65 0.34
N THR A 33 -1.90 5.25 1.57
CA THR A 33 -0.51 5.10 2.02
C THR A 33 0.25 4.06 1.19
N ILE A 34 -0.35 2.89 0.93
CA ILE A 34 0.27 1.88 0.07
C ILE A 34 0.39 2.39 -1.38
N GLY A 35 -0.60 3.13 -1.87
CA GLY A 35 -0.56 3.74 -3.19
C GLY A 35 0.59 4.76 -3.33
N GLU A 36 0.80 5.60 -2.32
CA GLU A 36 1.92 6.55 -2.27
C GLU A 36 3.27 5.84 -2.22
N ILE A 37 3.41 4.82 -1.36
CA ILE A 37 4.61 3.98 -1.31
C ILE A 37 4.85 3.32 -2.68
N SER A 38 3.81 2.79 -3.32
CA SER A 38 3.89 2.14 -4.63
C SER A 38 4.36 3.09 -5.74
N LYS A 39 4.05 4.39 -5.65
CA LYS A 39 4.53 5.40 -6.60
C LYS A 39 6.03 5.65 -6.50
N LEU A 40 6.64 5.36 -5.36
CA LEU A 40 8.10 5.46 -5.18
C LEU A 40 8.85 4.33 -5.89
N PHE A 41 8.16 3.22 -6.22
CA PHE A 41 8.75 2.11 -6.94
C PHE A 41 8.62 2.28 -8.47
N PRO A 42 9.61 1.81 -9.24
CA PRO A 42 9.48 1.73 -10.68
C PRO A 42 8.33 0.79 -11.07
N LYS A 43 7.40 1.25 -11.92
CA LYS A 43 6.19 0.50 -12.34
C LYS A 43 6.47 -0.86 -12.98
N LYS A 44 7.66 -1.07 -13.55
CA LYS A 44 8.09 -2.32 -14.15
C LYS A 44 9.48 -2.69 -13.65
N ILE A 45 9.57 -3.81 -12.94
CA ILE A 45 10.83 -4.41 -12.52
C ILE A 45 11.07 -5.64 -13.40
N HIS A 46 11.63 -5.43 -14.59
CA HIS A 46 12.14 -6.56 -15.39
C HIS A 46 13.46 -7.05 -14.80
N ALA A 47 13.40 -7.96 -13.83
CA ALA A 47 14.55 -8.65 -13.30
C ALA A 47 14.47 -10.10 -13.74
N THR A 48 15.17 -10.43 -14.83
CA THR A 48 15.23 -11.80 -15.37
C THR A 48 16.17 -12.70 -14.57
N ASN A 49 16.91 -12.16 -13.60
CA ASN A 49 17.82 -12.87 -12.72
C ASN A 49 17.80 -12.30 -11.28
N LEU A 50 18.15 -13.13 -10.30
CA LEU A 50 18.16 -12.77 -8.87
C LEU A 50 19.09 -11.57 -8.59
N ASN A 51 20.28 -11.55 -9.20
CA ASN A 51 21.25 -10.48 -9.00
C ASN A 51 20.72 -9.13 -9.51
N GLY A 52 20.04 -9.12 -10.66
CA GLY A 52 19.40 -7.91 -11.20
C GLY A 52 18.20 -7.46 -10.38
N PHE A 53 17.52 -8.36 -9.67
CA PHE A 53 16.49 -7.99 -8.70
C PHE A 53 17.10 -7.33 -7.46
N LEU A 54 18.13 -7.93 -6.87
CA LEU A 54 18.84 -7.41 -5.70
C LEU A 54 19.44 -6.02 -5.96
N LEU A 55 20.06 -5.82 -7.13
CA LEU A 55 20.60 -4.52 -7.54
C LEU A 55 19.53 -3.43 -7.56
N LYS A 56 18.32 -3.74 -8.04
CA LYS A 56 17.21 -2.77 -8.09
C LYS A 56 16.69 -2.40 -6.70
N ILE A 57 16.65 -3.36 -5.77
CA ILE A 57 16.32 -3.07 -4.36
C ILE A 57 17.38 -2.17 -3.74
N ALA A 58 18.67 -2.47 -3.94
CA ALA A 58 19.77 -1.67 -3.41
C ALA A 58 19.73 -0.23 -3.93
N LEU A 59 19.49 -0.05 -5.24
CA LEU A 59 19.34 1.28 -5.86
C LEU A 59 18.12 2.05 -5.34
N PHE A 60 16.99 1.35 -5.13
CA PHE A 60 15.81 1.97 -4.53
C PHE A 60 16.09 2.50 -3.12
N LEU A 61 16.70 1.67 -2.26
CA LEU A 61 17.07 2.09 -0.91
C LEU A 61 18.06 3.26 -0.94
N PHE A 62 19.08 3.19 -1.81
CA PHE A 62 20.05 4.27 -1.96
C PHE A 62 19.41 5.59 -2.38
N ALA A 63 18.55 5.57 -3.41
CA ALA A 63 17.83 6.75 -3.86
C ALA A 63 16.91 7.32 -2.78
N PHE A 64 16.22 6.46 -2.01
CA PHE A 64 15.38 6.88 -0.88
C PHE A 64 16.19 7.56 0.23
N GLN A 65 17.38 7.05 0.55
CA GLN A 65 18.26 7.66 1.54
C GLN A 65 18.79 9.03 1.07
N ILE A 66 19.11 9.17 -0.22
CA ILE A 66 19.51 10.47 -0.80
C ILE A 66 18.36 11.47 -0.72
N ASP A 67 17.16 11.07 -1.13
CA ASP A 67 15.95 11.91 -1.04
C ASP A 67 15.76 12.41 0.39
N LYS A 68 15.82 11.52 1.40
CA LYS A 68 15.71 11.91 2.81
C LYS A 68 16.85 12.75 3.36
N ALA A 69 18.05 12.65 2.81
CA ALA A 69 19.23 13.34 3.31
C ALA A 69 19.39 14.76 2.73
N PHE A 70 18.88 15.00 1.52
CA PHE A 70 19.17 16.23 0.77
C PHE A 70 17.93 16.97 0.25
N ILE A 71 16.74 16.37 0.27
CA ILE A 71 15.46 16.96 -0.17
C ILE A 71 14.51 17.06 1.03
#